data_AF-B2VY29-F1
#
_entry.id   AF-B2VY29-F1
#
_cell.length_a   1.000
_cell.length_b   1.000
_cell.length_c   1.000
_cell.angle_alpha   90.00
_cell.angle_beta   90.00
_cell.angle_gamma   90.00
#
_symmetry.space_group_name_H-M   'P 1'
#
loop_
_entity.id
_entity.type
_entity.pdbx_description
1 polymer ?
#
loop_
_entity_poly.entity_id
_entity_poly.type
_entity_poly.pdbx_seq_one_letter_code
_entity_poly.pdbx_strand_id
1 'polypeptide(L)'
;MPTLHNTAEKLSVQDTHTMVGIASRSLEKDVLIDTVWCCVPSSSLAALKLFDLCHAESPGNNADIVLLLKDHESIAGPESHGRGFIALCRDYPQLKVEHSDPSFFNPFDEGYLKDDRCPASSITRAVGEWIKEADVLPSLGTPHSSYTLVLHGGSVPEHTSRVFRVLQRDVAWQTALDICYARGLLPQSSWLDRRLNTTGFTYEGLPEAVHALSMNSSLIRTKFPVDEPHNVEQLLREHEGWSAQNWQDAWASHEPGHLQTEPPVPPWHVLRWQRVIR
;
A
#
# COMPACT_ATOMS: atom_id res chain seq x y z
N MET A 1 -10.86 37.67 -31.99
CA MET A 1 -9.99 36.98 -31.01
C MET A 1 -10.43 37.40 -29.62
N PRO A 2 -11.04 36.52 -28.82
CA PRO A 2 -11.32 36.83 -27.43
C PRO A 2 -10.17 36.33 -26.54
N THR A 3 -9.67 37.24 -25.71
CA THR A 3 -8.69 37.05 -24.64
C THR A 3 -9.34 36.32 -23.46
N LEU A 4 -8.77 35.19 -23.04
CA LEU A 4 -9.13 34.51 -21.79
C LEU A 4 -8.42 35.19 -20.62
N HIS A 5 -9.23 35.78 -19.72
CA HIS A 5 -8.77 36.35 -18.47
C HIS A 5 -8.44 35.23 -17.46
N ASN A 6 -7.18 35.16 -17.06
CA ASN A 6 -6.71 34.31 -15.98
C ASN A 6 -7.07 34.99 -14.64
N THR A 7 -8.00 34.42 -13.89
CA THR A 7 -8.34 34.85 -12.52
C THR A 7 -7.99 33.72 -11.55
N ALA A 8 -6.73 33.71 -11.13
CA ALA A 8 -6.30 32.95 -9.97
C ALA A 8 -6.42 33.87 -8.74
N GLU A 9 -7.52 33.72 -7.99
CA GLU A 9 -7.62 34.31 -6.65
C GLU A 9 -6.62 33.61 -5.71
N LYS A 10 -5.72 34.41 -5.12
CA LYS A 10 -4.85 33.99 -4.02
C LYS A 10 -5.71 33.77 -2.77
N LEU A 11 -5.93 32.51 -2.39
CA LEU A 11 -6.31 32.15 -1.02
C LEU A 11 -5.07 31.62 -0.29
N SER A 12 -4.70 32.31 0.78
CA SER A 12 -3.62 31.99 1.71
C SER A 12 -4.23 31.26 2.91
N VAL A 13 -3.97 29.96 3.07
CA VAL A 13 -4.12 29.23 4.33
C VAL A 13 -3.09 28.11 4.37
N GLN A 14 -2.41 27.97 5.51
CA GLN A 14 -1.48 26.90 5.85
C GLN A 14 -2.28 25.61 6.11
N ASP A 15 -2.41 24.69 5.14
CA ASP A 15 -3.06 23.39 5.36
C ASP A 15 -2.42 22.30 4.49
N THR A 16 -2.30 21.09 5.05
CA THR A 16 -1.73 19.90 4.41
C THR A 16 -2.61 19.42 3.24
N HIS A 17 -2.03 19.25 2.06
CA HIS A 17 -2.75 19.00 0.80
C HIS A 17 -2.54 17.56 0.32
N THR A 18 -3.57 16.78 -0.05
CA THR A 18 -3.39 15.55 -0.84
C THR A 18 -3.55 15.88 -2.33
N MET A 19 -2.56 15.53 -3.16
CA MET A 19 -2.69 15.67 -4.61
C MET A 19 -3.53 14.54 -5.21
N VAL A 20 -4.45 14.88 -6.12
CA VAL A 20 -5.17 13.90 -6.95
C VAL A 20 -4.93 14.27 -8.41
N GLY A 21 -4.28 13.40 -9.16
CA GLY A 21 -4.07 13.57 -10.60
C GLY A 21 -5.04 12.72 -11.40
N ILE A 22 -5.62 13.29 -12.46
CA ILE A 22 -6.27 12.49 -13.50
C ILE A 22 -5.44 12.63 -14.76
N ALA A 23 -5.02 11.50 -15.33
CA ALA A 23 -4.22 11.46 -16.54
C ALA A 23 -5.02 10.76 -17.64
N SER A 24 -5.50 11.50 -18.64
CA SER A 24 -6.13 10.90 -19.82
C SER A 24 -5.06 10.51 -20.83
N ARG A 25 -5.02 9.25 -21.23
CA ARG A 25 -4.11 8.77 -22.28
C ARG A 25 -4.89 8.61 -23.59
N SER A 26 -4.86 9.63 -24.45
CA SER A 26 -5.40 9.50 -25.81
C SER A 26 -4.41 8.76 -26.71
N LEU A 27 -4.92 7.85 -27.55
CA LEU A 27 -4.13 6.98 -28.44
C LEU A 27 -3.29 7.75 -29.49
N GLU A 28 -3.45 9.07 -29.65
CA GLU A 28 -2.79 9.82 -30.73
C GLU A 28 -2.01 11.09 -30.38
N LYS A 29 -1.97 11.59 -29.13
CA LYS A 29 -1.05 12.68 -28.71
C LYS A 29 -1.19 12.95 -27.21
N ASP A 30 -0.05 13.29 -26.60
CA ASP A 30 0.19 13.90 -25.28
C ASP A 30 -0.68 13.44 -24.10
N VAL A 31 -0.02 12.96 -23.02
CA VAL A 31 -0.68 12.71 -21.74
C VAL A 31 -1.08 14.07 -21.15
N LEU A 32 -2.37 14.41 -21.20
CA LEU A 32 -2.91 15.49 -20.38
C LEU A 32 -3.00 14.97 -18.94
N ILE A 33 -2.19 15.54 -18.05
CA ILE A 33 -2.30 15.35 -16.60
C ILE A 33 -3.00 16.59 -16.06
N ASP A 34 -4.29 16.47 -15.76
CA ASP A 34 -4.99 17.48 -14.98
C ASP A 34 -4.81 17.14 -13.51
N THR A 35 -4.01 17.95 -12.83
CA THR A 35 -3.72 17.80 -11.40
C THR A 35 -4.63 18.74 -10.62
N VAL A 36 -5.42 18.21 -9.70
CA VAL A 36 -6.20 19.03 -8.77
C VAL A 36 -5.81 18.72 -7.33
N TRP A 37 -5.59 19.80 -6.60
CA TRP A 37 -5.25 19.82 -5.19
C TRP A 37 -6.54 19.68 -4.38
N CYS A 38 -6.64 18.69 -3.50
CA CYS A 38 -7.85 18.51 -2.68
C CYS A 38 -7.50 18.28 -1.21
N CYS A 39 -7.97 19.20 -0.36
CA CYS A 39 -8.00 19.04 1.10
C CYS A 39 -9.35 18.46 1.51
N VAL A 40 -9.52 17.14 1.46
CA VAL A 40 -10.71 16.54 2.06
C VAL A 40 -10.48 15.08 2.46
N PRO A 41 -11.07 14.59 3.58
CA PRO A 41 -11.07 13.18 4.01
C PRO A 41 -11.70 12.17 3.03
N SER A 42 -11.95 12.54 1.78
CA SER A 42 -12.45 11.66 0.72
C SER A 42 -11.78 12.01 -0.60
N SER A 43 -10.50 11.66 -0.77
CA SER A 43 -9.77 11.85 -2.02
C SER A 43 -10.48 11.20 -3.22
N SER A 44 -11.28 10.17 -2.98
CA SER A 44 -12.14 9.53 -3.97
C SER A 44 -13.29 10.42 -4.45
N LEU A 45 -13.93 11.20 -3.57
CA LEU A 45 -15.01 12.12 -3.95
C LEU A 45 -14.47 13.30 -4.76
N ALA A 46 -13.27 13.76 -4.42
CA ALA A 46 -12.52 14.75 -5.19
C ALA A 46 -12.16 14.21 -6.58
N ALA A 47 -11.60 13.00 -6.65
CA ALA A 47 -11.30 12.33 -7.92
C ALA A 47 -12.56 12.12 -8.77
N LEU A 48 -13.68 11.73 -8.17
CA LEU A 48 -14.99 11.60 -8.82
C LEU A 48 -15.44 12.92 -9.44
N LYS A 49 -15.45 14.00 -8.64
CA LYS A 49 -15.83 15.33 -9.14
C LYS A 49 -14.91 15.80 -10.26
N LEU A 50 -13.61 15.55 -10.14
CA LEU A 50 -12.66 15.92 -11.17
C LEU A 50 -12.90 15.11 -12.45
N PHE A 51 -13.12 13.80 -12.33
CA PHE A 51 -13.43 12.94 -13.46
C PHE A 51 -14.71 13.40 -14.18
N ASP A 52 -15.78 13.69 -13.44
CA ASP A 52 -17.03 14.20 -13.99
C ASP A 52 -16.83 15.56 -14.69
N LEU A 53 -16.01 16.45 -14.12
CA LEU A 53 -15.68 17.75 -14.72
C LEU A 53 -14.87 17.58 -16.03
N CYS A 54 -13.81 16.78 -16.03
CA CYS A 54 -13.01 16.49 -17.23
C CYS A 54 -13.86 15.81 -18.32
N HIS A 55 -14.77 14.91 -17.95
CA HIS A 55 -15.65 14.23 -18.89
C HIS A 55 -16.73 15.17 -19.46
N ALA A 56 -17.24 16.09 -18.64
CA ALA A 56 -18.21 17.12 -19.08
C ALA A 56 -17.57 18.16 -20.02
N GLU A 57 -16.32 18.56 -19.78
CA GLU A 57 -15.60 19.54 -20.62
C GLU A 57 -15.08 18.93 -21.93
N SER A 58 -14.91 17.61 -22.01
CA SER A 58 -14.48 16.92 -23.22
C SER A 58 -15.10 15.52 -23.34
N PRO A 59 -16.34 15.42 -23.86
CA PRO A 59 -17.07 14.15 -24.00
C PRO A 59 -16.38 13.10 -24.90
N GLY A 60 -15.36 13.51 -25.67
CA GLY A 60 -14.54 12.62 -26.50
C GLY A 60 -13.19 12.24 -25.87
N ASN A 61 -12.87 12.73 -24.66
CA ASN A 61 -11.65 12.39 -23.97
C ASN A 61 -11.89 11.11 -23.15
N ASN A 62 -11.48 9.98 -23.70
CA ASN A 62 -11.47 8.70 -23.01
C ASN A 62 -10.36 8.71 -21.95
N ALA A 63 -10.63 9.30 -20.79
CA ALA A 63 -9.80 9.10 -19.62
C ALA A 63 -9.96 7.65 -19.15
N ASP A 64 -9.15 6.75 -19.70
CA ASP A 64 -9.19 5.32 -19.37
C ASP A 64 -8.50 5.00 -18.03
N ILE A 65 -7.74 5.95 -17.47
CA ILE A 65 -6.92 5.74 -16.26
C ILE A 65 -7.02 6.95 -15.32
N VAL A 66 -7.27 6.69 -14.04
CA VAL A 66 -7.14 7.66 -12.93
C VAL A 66 -5.93 7.27 -12.10
N LEU A 67 -5.00 8.20 -11.91
CA LEU A 67 -3.76 7.98 -11.16
C LEU A 67 -3.83 8.69 -9.80
N LEU A 68 -4.12 7.93 -8.74
CA LEU A 68 -4.03 8.48 -7.41
C LEU A 68 -2.57 8.48 -6.94
N LEU A 69 -1.92 9.63 -7.06
CA LEU A 69 -0.57 9.88 -6.57
C LEU A 69 -0.65 10.64 -5.24
N LYS A 70 -0.38 9.94 -4.14
CA LYS A 70 -0.29 10.59 -2.83
C LYS A 70 1.11 11.12 -2.60
N ASP A 71 1.26 12.43 -2.53
CA ASP A 71 2.53 13.11 -2.24
C ASP A 71 2.61 13.64 -0.80
N HIS A 72 1.49 13.65 -0.08
CA HIS A 72 1.39 14.07 1.32
C HIS A 72 0.62 13.06 2.19
N GLU A 73 0.75 13.21 3.51
CA GLU A 73 0.11 12.35 4.50
C GLU A 73 -1.42 12.49 4.49
N SER A 74 -2.12 11.37 4.67
CA SER A 74 -3.58 11.35 4.74
C SER A 74 -4.06 11.31 6.19
N ILE A 75 -5.13 12.03 6.48
CA ILE A 75 -5.72 12.16 7.83
C ILE A 75 -6.47 10.87 8.26
N ALA A 76 -6.83 9.95 7.35
CA ALA A 76 -7.79 8.89 7.61
C ALA A 76 -7.43 7.50 7.01
N GLY A 77 -6.21 7.00 7.26
CA GLY A 77 -5.81 5.66 6.82
C GLY A 77 -5.73 5.57 5.29
N PRO A 78 -4.62 6.01 4.67
CA PRO A 78 -4.53 6.16 3.22
C PRO A 78 -4.84 4.88 2.43
N GLU A 79 -4.55 3.71 2.98
CA GLU A 79 -4.87 2.39 2.43
C GLU A 79 -6.37 2.21 2.11
N SER A 80 -7.26 2.77 2.94
CA SER A 80 -8.71 2.57 2.85
C SER A 80 -9.36 3.34 1.69
N HIS A 81 -8.64 4.30 1.11
CA HIS A 81 -9.16 5.20 0.08
C HIS A 81 -9.58 4.45 -1.19
N GLY A 82 -9.05 3.25 -1.44
CA GLY A 82 -9.47 2.39 -2.54
C GLY A 82 -10.98 2.10 -2.54
N ARG A 83 -11.60 2.00 -1.35
CA ARG A 83 -13.04 1.77 -1.22
C ARG A 83 -13.88 2.92 -1.78
N GLY A 84 -13.37 4.14 -1.68
CA GLY A 84 -14.05 5.31 -2.21
C GLY A 84 -14.22 5.30 -3.73
N PHE A 85 -13.44 4.47 -4.44
CA PHE A 85 -13.52 4.31 -5.89
C PHE A 85 -14.50 3.22 -6.34
N ILE A 86 -15.07 2.44 -5.42
CA ILE A 86 -15.96 1.33 -5.77
C ILE A 86 -17.13 1.81 -6.65
N ALA A 87 -17.78 2.91 -6.27
CA ALA A 87 -18.90 3.47 -7.05
C ALA A 87 -18.44 3.90 -8.46
N LEU A 88 -17.33 4.64 -8.54
CA LEU A 88 -16.76 5.09 -9.81
C LEU A 88 -16.43 3.92 -10.74
N CYS A 89 -15.76 2.89 -10.22
CA CYS A 89 -15.38 1.74 -11.02
C CYS A 89 -16.60 0.93 -11.49
N ARG A 90 -17.72 0.95 -10.75
CA ARG A 90 -18.98 0.31 -11.20
C ARG A 90 -19.66 1.11 -12.31
N ASP A 91 -19.69 2.43 -12.18
CA ASP A 91 -20.31 3.33 -13.14
C ASP A 91 -19.49 3.40 -14.45
N TYR A 92 -18.17 3.25 -14.35
CA TYR A 92 -17.23 3.24 -15.47
C TYR A 92 -16.31 2.01 -15.42
N PRO A 93 -16.78 0.81 -15.79
CA PRO A 93 -15.99 -0.44 -15.69
C PRO A 93 -14.68 -0.45 -16.49
N GLN A 94 -14.62 0.34 -17.57
CA GLN A 94 -13.43 0.53 -18.39
C GLN A 94 -12.36 1.39 -17.72
N LEU A 95 -12.73 2.15 -16.69
CA LEU A 95 -11.82 3.02 -15.94
C LEU A 95 -10.86 2.17 -15.12
N LYS A 96 -9.58 2.53 -15.17
CA LYS A 96 -8.53 1.91 -14.35
C LYS A 96 -8.02 2.89 -13.32
N VAL A 97 -8.20 2.58 -12.05
CA VAL A 97 -7.62 3.36 -10.95
C VAL A 97 -6.27 2.74 -10.58
N GLU A 98 -5.18 3.46 -10.77
CA GLU A 98 -3.89 3.08 -10.18
C GLU A 98 -3.67 3.87 -8.89
N HIS A 99 -3.58 3.17 -7.76
CA HIS A 99 -3.27 3.78 -6.47
C HIS A 99 -1.79 3.58 -6.17
N SER A 100 -1.04 4.68 -6.13
CA SER A 100 0.39 4.68 -5.83
C SER A 100 0.68 5.70 -4.74
N ASP A 101 1.20 5.22 -3.61
CA ASP A 101 1.71 6.06 -2.54
C ASP A 101 3.19 5.71 -2.36
N PRO A 102 4.15 6.64 -2.35
CA PRO A 102 5.55 6.33 -2.07
C PRO A 102 5.83 6.08 -0.56
N SER A 103 4.82 6.15 0.32
CA SER A 103 4.98 6.04 1.78
C SER A 103 4.51 4.75 2.44
N PHE A 104 4.14 3.71 1.69
CA PHE A 104 3.71 2.43 2.30
C PHE A 104 4.75 1.76 3.20
N PHE A 105 6.03 2.16 3.13
CA PHE A 105 7.09 1.70 4.04
C PHE A 105 7.27 2.55 5.30
N ASN A 106 6.44 3.56 5.54
CA ASN A 106 6.66 4.45 6.67
C ASN A 106 5.70 4.12 7.82
N PRO A 107 6.19 3.54 8.93
CA PRO A 107 5.37 3.27 10.10
C PRO A 107 5.18 4.58 10.88
N PHE A 108 4.17 5.36 10.51
CA PHE A 108 3.94 6.68 11.08
C PHE A 108 3.32 6.69 12.49
N ASP A 109 3.17 5.54 13.16
CA ASP A 109 2.74 5.56 14.56
C ASP A 109 3.82 6.22 15.44
N GLU A 110 3.40 7.21 16.24
CA GLU A 110 4.23 8.20 16.94
C GLU A 110 5.28 7.64 17.93
N GLY A 111 5.32 6.32 18.17
CA GLY A 111 6.14 5.68 19.18
C GLY A 111 7.17 4.65 18.70
N TYR A 112 7.24 4.32 17.41
CA TYR A 112 8.05 3.16 16.97
C TYR A 112 9.50 3.47 16.57
N LEU A 113 9.86 4.72 16.30
CA LEU A 113 11.24 5.06 15.96
C LEU A 113 12.11 5.12 17.21
N LYS A 114 12.84 4.04 17.50
CA LYS A 114 13.85 4.00 18.58
C LYS A 114 15.23 4.26 18.00
N ASP A 115 15.89 5.32 18.47
CA ASP A 115 17.22 5.74 17.98
C ASP A 115 17.26 5.90 16.45
N ASP A 116 16.20 6.47 15.87
CA ASP A 116 16.06 6.66 14.42
C ASP A 116 16.07 5.35 13.61
N ARG A 117 15.60 4.25 14.21
CA ARG A 117 15.40 2.96 13.54
C ARG A 117 13.94 2.54 13.53
N CYS A 118 13.53 1.90 12.44
CA CYS A 118 12.19 1.36 12.25
C CYS A 118 12.14 -0.11 12.67
N PRO A 119 11.27 -0.55 13.59
CA PRO A 119 11.08 -1.96 13.88
C PRO A 119 10.65 -2.70 12.61
N ALA A 120 11.32 -3.79 12.28
CA ALA A 120 11.10 -4.47 11.00
C ALA A 120 9.65 -4.98 10.87
N SER A 121 9.04 -5.46 11.96
CA SER A 121 7.64 -5.87 12.01
C SER A 121 6.64 -4.76 11.72
N SER A 122 6.99 -3.49 11.97
CA SER A 122 6.12 -2.35 11.65
C SER A 122 5.95 -2.17 10.15
N ILE A 123 6.94 -2.57 9.34
CA ILE A 123 6.84 -2.58 7.88
C ILE A 123 5.80 -3.59 7.41
N THR A 124 5.83 -4.81 7.97
CA THR A 124 4.88 -5.88 7.63
C THR A 124 3.45 -5.44 7.89
N ARG A 125 3.20 -4.78 9.03
CA ARG A 125 1.89 -4.19 9.33
C ARG A 125 1.50 -3.13 8.31
N ALA A 126 2.34 -2.11 8.13
CA ALA A 126 2.05 -0.98 7.23
C ALA A 126 1.76 -1.44 5.80
N VAL A 127 2.64 -2.26 5.20
CA VAL A 127 2.44 -2.76 3.82
C VAL A 127 1.29 -3.77 3.75
N GLY A 128 1.08 -4.57 4.80
CA GLY A 128 -0.01 -5.52 4.89
C GLY A 128 -1.39 -4.87 4.84
N GLU A 129 -1.56 -3.71 5.46
CA GLU A 129 -2.81 -2.92 5.42
C GLU A 129 -3.17 -2.53 3.99
N TRP A 130 -2.21 -1.98 3.25
CA TRP A 130 -2.38 -1.64 1.83
C TRP A 130 -2.76 -2.84 0.98
N ILE A 131 -2.04 -3.95 1.13
CA ILE A 131 -2.29 -5.19 0.37
C ILE A 131 -3.69 -5.72 0.67
N LYS A 132 -4.07 -5.80 1.95
CA LYS A 132 -5.38 -6.35 2.35
C LYS A 132 -6.55 -5.45 1.96
N GLU A 133 -6.38 -4.14 2.06
CA GLU A 133 -7.40 -3.20 1.58
C GLU A 133 -7.60 -3.33 0.07
N ALA A 134 -6.54 -3.48 -0.72
CA ALA A 134 -6.67 -3.72 -2.16
C ALA A 134 -7.30 -5.09 -2.46
N ASP A 135 -6.89 -6.13 -1.75
CA ASP A 135 -7.36 -7.51 -1.91
C ASP A 135 -8.87 -7.68 -1.65
N VAL A 136 -9.44 -6.90 -0.73
CA VAL A 136 -10.88 -7.00 -0.41
C VAL A 136 -11.77 -6.26 -1.42
N LEU A 137 -11.25 -5.30 -2.19
CA LEU A 137 -12.07 -4.45 -3.08
C LEU A 137 -12.94 -5.22 -4.08
N PRO A 138 -12.47 -6.28 -4.76
CA PRO A 138 -13.31 -7.05 -5.67
C PRO A 138 -14.53 -7.65 -4.96
N SER A 139 -14.36 -8.17 -3.74
CA SER A 139 -15.47 -8.71 -2.94
C SER A 139 -16.48 -7.64 -2.51
N LEU A 140 -16.03 -6.39 -2.40
CA LEU A 140 -16.88 -5.23 -2.13
C LEU A 140 -17.54 -4.66 -3.41
N GLY A 141 -17.32 -5.29 -4.57
CA GLY A 141 -17.97 -4.97 -5.82
C GLY A 141 -17.21 -4.00 -6.71
N THR A 142 -15.89 -3.86 -6.56
CA THR A 142 -15.04 -3.27 -7.60
C THR A 142 -14.93 -4.25 -8.77
N PRO A 143 -15.24 -3.86 -10.02
CA PRO A 143 -15.07 -4.75 -11.16
C PRO A 143 -13.62 -5.18 -11.37
N HIS A 144 -13.44 -6.38 -11.92
CA HIS A 144 -12.11 -6.92 -12.18
C HIS A 144 -11.29 -5.98 -13.07
N SER A 145 -10.04 -5.73 -12.68
CA SER A 145 -9.07 -4.90 -13.42
C SER A 145 -9.39 -3.40 -13.49
N SER A 146 -10.43 -2.91 -12.81
CA SER A 146 -10.73 -1.47 -12.70
C SER A 146 -9.96 -0.77 -11.59
N TYR A 147 -9.27 -1.53 -10.72
CA TYR A 147 -8.40 -0.99 -9.69
C TYR A 147 -7.11 -1.80 -9.59
N THR A 148 -6.00 -1.09 -9.49
CA THR A 148 -4.67 -1.65 -9.25
C THR A 148 -3.97 -0.86 -8.14
N LEU A 149 -3.59 -1.53 -7.06
CA LEU A 149 -2.61 -1.00 -6.12
C LEU A 149 -1.22 -1.18 -6.72
N VAL A 150 -0.43 -0.11 -6.77
CA VAL A 150 0.94 -0.15 -7.27
C VAL A 150 1.90 0.22 -6.15
N LEU A 151 2.72 -0.75 -5.72
CA LEU A 151 3.78 -0.56 -4.74
C LEU A 151 5.05 -0.09 -5.47
N HIS A 152 5.35 1.21 -5.35
CA HIS A 152 6.50 1.87 -5.96
C HIS A 152 7.73 1.89 -5.04
N GLY A 153 8.86 1.31 -5.48
CA GLY A 153 10.12 1.36 -4.72
C GLY A 153 10.86 2.70 -4.75
N GLY A 154 10.19 3.77 -5.16
CA GLY A 154 10.76 5.11 -5.31
C GLY A 154 11.99 5.14 -6.20
N SER A 155 12.97 5.97 -5.82
CA SER A 155 14.27 6.09 -6.48
C SER A 155 15.28 5.01 -6.04
N VAL A 156 14.89 4.09 -5.18
CA VAL A 156 15.76 3.07 -4.57
C VAL A 156 15.10 1.67 -4.59
N PRO A 157 14.77 1.14 -5.77
CA PRO A 157 14.02 -0.11 -5.89
C PRO A 157 14.75 -1.30 -5.26
N GLU A 158 16.07 -1.37 -5.32
CA GLU A 158 16.85 -2.46 -4.73
C GLU A 158 16.82 -2.44 -3.20
N HIS A 159 16.88 -1.25 -2.58
CA HIS A 159 16.71 -1.10 -1.13
C HIS A 159 15.30 -1.47 -0.71
N THR A 160 14.31 -1.04 -1.50
CA THR A 160 12.91 -1.41 -1.31
C THR A 160 12.73 -2.93 -1.30
N SER A 161 13.33 -3.65 -2.25
CA SER A 161 13.30 -5.12 -2.29
C SER A 161 13.85 -5.74 -1.00
N ARG A 162 14.94 -5.19 -0.43
CA ARG A 162 15.49 -5.69 0.84
C ARG A 162 14.53 -5.51 2.01
N VAL A 163 13.86 -4.37 2.07
CA VAL A 163 12.84 -4.11 3.09
C VAL A 163 11.64 -5.04 2.89
N PHE A 164 11.23 -5.27 1.64
CA PHE A 164 10.12 -6.15 1.30
C PHE A 164 10.37 -7.61 1.68
N ARG A 165 11.63 -8.07 1.74
CA ARG A 165 11.97 -9.42 2.25
C ARG A 165 11.49 -9.66 3.67
N VAL A 166 11.40 -8.62 4.51
CA VAL A 166 10.86 -8.75 5.87
C VAL A 166 9.40 -9.20 5.83
N LEU A 167 8.59 -8.54 4.99
CA LEU A 167 7.20 -8.95 4.76
C LEU A 167 7.13 -10.39 4.23
N GLN A 168 7.96 -10.75 3.24
CA GLN A 168 7.99 -12.11 2.70
C GLN A 168 8.37 -13.17 3.74
N ARG A 169 9.26 -12.83 4.67
CA ARG A 169 9.64 -13.71 5.79
C ARG A 169 8.49 -13.86 6.77
N ASP A 170 7.84 -12.76 7.13
CA ASP A 170 6.74 -12.76 8.09
C ASP A 170 5.52 -13.53 7.57
N VAL A 171 5.16 -13.37 6.29
CA VAL A 171 4.08 -14.17 5.71
C VAL A 171 4.43 -15.65 5.65
N ALA A 172 5.68 -16.02 5.35
CA ALA A 172 6.11 -17.42 5.36
C ALA A 172 6.07 -18.00 6.78
N TRP A 173 6.42 -17.20 7.79
CA TRP A 173 6.32 -17.56 9.19
C TRP A 173 4.86 -17.80 9.61
N GLN A 174 3.95 -16.90 9.21
CA GLN A 174 2.51 -17.06 9.43
C GLN A 174 1.99 -18.33 8.73
N THR A 175 2.35 -18.57 7.48
CA THR A 175 1.97 -19.80 6.74
C THR A 175 2.46 -21.06 7.44
N ALA A 176 3.70 -21.08 7.92
CA ALA A 176 4.24 -22.23 8.65
C ALA A 176 3.48 -22.48 9.96
N LEU A 177 3.16 -21.42 10.72
CA LEU A 177 2.33 -21.53 11.92
C LEU A 177 0.93 -22.07 11.61
N ASP A 178 0.28 -21.55 10.56
CA ASP A 178 -1.04 -22.03 10.13
C ASP A 178 -1.00 -23.51 9.74
N ILE A 179 0.07 -23.97 9.08
CA ILE A 179 0.29 -25.39 8.78
C ILE A 179 0.51 -26.21 10.06
N CYS A 180 1.30 -25.71 11.01
CA CYS A 180 1.53 -26.38 12.30
C CYS A 180 0.21 -26.60 13.06
N TYR A 181 -0.66 -25.59 13.09
CA TYR A 181 -2.00 -25.73 13.65
C TYR A 181 -2.84 -26.73 12.83
N ALA A 182 -2.91 -26.58 11.51
CA ALA A 182 -3.73 -27.44 10.65
C ALA A 182 -3.33 -28.93 10.71
N ARG A 183 -2.04 -29.23 10.82
CA ARG A 183 -1.49 -30.60 10.93
C ARG A 183 -1.54 -31.16 12.36
N GLY A 184 -1.96 -30.37 13.35
CA GLY A 184 -1.98 -30.77 14.76
C GLY A 184 -0.58 -30.91 15.40
N LEU A 185 0.44 -30.27 14.80
CA LEU A 185 1.80 -30.20 15.36
C LEU A 185 1.88 -29.25 16.55
N LEU A 186 1.00 -28.25 16.57
CA LEU A 186 0.75 -27.36 17.70
C LEU A 186 -0.69 -27.52 18.20
N PRO A 187 -0.96 -27.28 19.49
CA PRO A 187 -2.32 -27.20 20.00
C PRO A 187 -3.14 -26.18 19.20
N GLN A 188 -4.39 -26.52 18.89
CA GLN A 188 -5.28 -25.60 18.18
C GLN A 188 -5.39 -24.27 18.93
N SER A 189 -5.08 -23.19 18.24
CA SER A 189 -5.27 -21.83 18.75
C SER A 189 -6.64 -21.32 18.34
N SER A 190 -7.36 -20.71 19.28
CA SER A 190 -8.67 -20.11 18.95
C SER A 190 -8.45 -19.01 17.90
N TRP A 191 -9.49 -18.73 17.10
CA TRP A 191 -9.42 -17.62 16.14
C TRP A 191 -9.08 -16.28 16.81
N LEU A 192 -9.59 -16.07 18.04
CA LEU A 192 -9.35 -14.84 18.79
C LEU A 192 -7.91 -14.78 19.31
N ASP A 193 -7.39 -15.89 19.83
CA ASP A 193 -6.02 -15.97 20.32
C ASP A 193 -4.99 -15.82 19.20
N ARG A 194 -5.30 -16.33 18.00
CA ARG A 194 -4.46 -16.09 16.82
C ARG A 194 -4.30 -14.61 16.51
N ARG A 195 -5.37 -13.82 16.63
CA ARG A 195 -5.36 -12.40 16.27
C ARG A 195 -4.82 -11.49 17.35
N LEU A 196 -5.07 -11.81 18.61
CA LEU A 196 -4.73 -10.94 19.74
C LEU A 196 -3.43 -11.32 20.43
N ASN A 197 -3.08 -12.62 20.40
CA ASN A 197 -2.04 -13.18 21.27
C ASN A 197 -0.93 -13.91 20.50
N THR A 198 -1.03 -14.04 19.16
CA THR A 198 0.02 -14.68 18.36
C THR A 198 0.92 -13.65 17.71
N THR A 199 2.09 -13.49 18.31
CA THR A 199 3.22 -12.75 17.75
C THR A 199 3.58 -13.33 16.37
N GLY A 200 3.55 -12.48 15.33
CA GLY A 200 3.77 -12.88 13.94
C GLY A 200 2.52 -13.15 13.10
N PHE A 201 1.33 -13.10 13.69
CA PHE A 201 0.10 -12.97 12.92
C PHE A 201 -0.09 -11.51 12.48
N THR A 202 -0.31 -11.28 11.18
CA THR A 202 -0.55 -9.93 10.65
C THR A 202 -2.01 -9.76 10.20
N TYR A 203 -2.41 -10.39 9.10
CA TYR A 203 -3.80 -10.42 8.65
C TYR A 203 -4.17 -11.80 8.08
N GLU A 204 -5.46 -12.13 8.16
CA GLU A 204 -6.01 -13.31 7.51
C GLU A 204 -5.97 -13.13 5.98
N GLY A 205 -5.51 -14.16 5.27
CA GLY A 205 -5.37 -14.11 3.82
C GLY A 205 -4.21 -13.23 3.31
N LEU A 206 -3.35 -12.69 4.20
CA LEU A 206 -2.19 -11.89 3.76
C LEU A 206 -1.15 -12.75 3.04
N PRO A 207 -0.79 -13.96 3.52
CA PRO A 207 0.19 -14.78 2.80
C PRO A 207 -0.23 -15.07 1.36
N GLU A 208 -1.48 -15.40 1.11
CA GLU A 208 -2.03 -15.65 -0.22
C GLU A 208 -1.97 -14.39 -1.09
N ALA A 209 -2.35 -13.23 -0.55
CA ALA A 209 -2.28 -11.96 -1.26
C ALA A 209 -0.83 -11.58 -1.62
N VAL A 210 0.13 -11.83 -0.71
CA VAL A 210 1.57 -11.59 -0.95
C VAL A 210 2.14 -12.58 -1.98
N HIS A 211 1.74 -13.85 -1.94
CA HIS A 211 2.15 -14.85 -2.94
C HIS A 211 1.57 -14.56 -4.34
N ALA A 212 0.41 -13.92 -4.43
CA ALA A 212 -0.18 -13.49 -5.69
C ALA A 212 0.48 -12.25 -6.31
N LEU A 213 1.38 -11.58 -5.58
CA LEU A 213 2.10 -10.42 -6.10
C LEU A 213 3.01 -10.79 -7.26
N SER A 214 2.93 -9.99 -8.32
CA SER A 214 3.88 -10.06 -9.41
C SER A 214 3.90 -8.73 -10.15
N MET A 215 4.95 -8.49 -10.95
CA MET A 215 5.00 -7.33 -11.84
C MET A 215 3.85 -7.31 -12.87
N ASN A 216 3.21 -8.46 -13.10
CA ASN A 216 2.12 -8.64 -14.07
C ASN A 216 0.74 -8.74 -13.42
N SER A 217 0.65 -8.61 -12.10
CA SER A 217 -0.63 -8.66 -11.40
C SER A 217 -1.53 -7.49 -11.82
N SER A 218 -2.82 -7.78 -11.97
CA SER A 218 -3.86 -6.79 -12.29
C SER A 218 -4.39 -6.07 -11.05
N LEU A 219 -4.35 -6.69 -9.88
CA LEU A 219 -4.91 -6.12 -8.64
C LEU A 219 -3.84 -5.45 -7.77
N ILE A 220 -2.70 -6.10 -7.55
CA ILE A 220 -1.62 -5.58 -6.71
C ILE A 220 -0.28 -5.82 -7.38
N ARG A 221 0.35 -4.73 -7.84
CA ARG A 221 1.56 -4.75 -8.66
C ARG A 221 2.73 -4.12 -7.93
N THR A 222 3.92 -4.69 -8.07
CA THR A 222 5.17 -4.07 -7.60
C THR A 222 5.92 -3.44 -8.77
N LYS A 223 6.65 -2.34 -8.50
CA LYS A 223 7.60 -1.69 -9.45
C LYS A 223 9.06 -1.82 -9.00
N PHE A 224 9.33 -2.85 -8.23
CA PHE A 224 10.65 -3.25 -7.76
C PHE A 224 10.73 -4.78 -7.80
N PRO A 225 11.93 -5.36 -7.94
CA PRO A 225 12.08 -6.81 -7.95
C PRO A 225 11.65 -7.39 -6.61
N VAL A 226 10.88 -8.48 -6.64
CA VAL A 226 10.50 -9.22 -5.44
C VAL A 226 11.31 -10.51 -5.45
N ASP A 227 11.97 -10.81 -4.34
CA ASP A 227 12.79 -12.01 -4.21
C ASP A 227 11.91 -13.28 -4.20
N GLU A 228 12.53 -14.45 -4.40
CA GLU A 228 11.81 -15.72 -4.30
C GLU A 228 11.16 -15.88 -2.91
N PRO A 229 9.92 -16.38 -2.82
CA PRO A 229 9.28 -16.63 -1.54
C PRO A 229 10.09 -17.61 -0.68
N HIS A 230 10.05 -17.43 0.64
CA HIS A 230 10.71 -18.34 1.56
C HIS A 230 10.12 -19.75 1.45
N ASN A 231 11.00 -20.76 1.55
CA ASN A 231 10.59 -22.16 1.50
C ASN A 231 9.93 -22.57 2.83
N VAL A 232 8.60 -22.53 2.86
CA VAL A 232 7.79 -22.88 4.04
C VAL A 232 8.07 -24.31 4.52
N GLU A 233 8.25 -25.28 3.62
CA GLU A 233 8.52 -26.67 4.01
C GLU A 233 9.92 -26.83 4.62
N GLN A 234 10.91 -26.05 4.16
CA GLN A 234 12.20 -25.98 4.83
C GLN A 234 12.06 -25.36 6.23
N LEU A 235 11.30 -24.27 6.35
CA LEU A 235 11.05 -23.63 7.63
C LEU A 235 10.39 -24.60 8.62
N LEU A 236 9.40 -25.38 8.20
CA LEU A 236 8.77 -26.41 9.02
C LEU A 236 9.75 -27.50 9.49
N ARG A 237 10.65 -27.97 8.62
CA ARG A 237 11.65 -28.99 8.98
C ARG A 237 12.69 -28.46 9.97
N GLU A 238 13.16 -27.24 9.78
CA GLU A 238 14.16 -26.62 10.67
C GLU A 238 13.63 -26.37 12.08
N HIS A 239 12.31 -26.24 12.22
CA HIS A 239 11.63 -25.89 13.46
C HIS A 239 10.72 -27.03 13.96
N GLU A 240 11.01 -28.26 13.58
CA GLU A 240 10.25 -29.44 14.02
C GLU A 240 10.31 -29.59 15.54
N GLY A 241 9.16 -29.89 16.15
CA GLY A 241 9.04 -30.08 17.60
C GLY A 241 9.06 -28.79 18.43
N TRP A 242 9.15 -27.62 17.80
CA TRP A 242 9.04 -26.34 18.50
C TRP A 242 7.67 -26.14 19.14
N SER A 243 7.66 -25.56 20.34
CA SER A 243 6.43 -25.10 20.98
C SER A 243 5.93 -23.80 20.34
N ALA A 244 4.65 -23.46 20.54
CA ALA A 244 4.10 -22.18 20.08
C ALA A 244 4.89 -20.98 20.62
N GLN A 245 5.41 -21.08 21.86
CA GLN A 245 6.25 -20.03 22.44
C GLN A 245 7.57 -19.88 21.68
N ASN A 246 8.23 -20.97 21.28
CA ASN A 246 9.47 -20.89 20.52
C ASN A 246 9.26 -20.19 19.17
N TRP A 247 8.14 -20.49 18.49
CA TRP A 247 7.77 -19.79 17.25
C TRP A 247 7.56 -18.30 17.46
N GLN A 248 6.90 -17.90 18.55
CA GLN A 248 6.66 -16.49 18.88
C GLN A 248 7.96 -15.76 19.23
N ASP A 249 8.82 -16.38 20.04
CA ASP A 249 10.10 -15.80 20.48
C ASP A 249 11.02 -15.58 19.27
N ALA A 250 11.14 -16.57 18.39
CA ALA A 250 11.96 -16.45 17.18
C ALA A 250 11.36 -15.50 16.13
N TRP A 251 10.03 -15.34 16.11
CA TRP A 251 9.45 -14.27 15.33
C TRP A 251 9.88 -12.91 15.86
N ALA A 252 9.80 -12.70 17.17
CA ALA A 252 10.13 -11.43 17.82
C ALA A 252 11.62 -11.07 17.79
N SER A 253 12.49 -12.07 17.84
CA SER A 253 13.95 -11.89 17.84
C SER A 253 14.58 -12.03 16.44
N HIS A 254 13.81 -11.82 15.38
CA HIS A 254 14.31 -12.02 14.02
C HIS A 254 15.32 -10.95 13.60
N GLU A 255 16.18 -11.29 12.65
CA GLU A 255 17.13 -10.36 12.06
C GLU A 255 16.76 -10.04 10.60
N PRO A 256 16.80 -8.76 10.17
CA PRO A 256 17.04 -7.60 11.01
C PRO A 256 15.84 -7.31 11.91
N GLY A 257 16.05 -7.09 13.22
CA GLY A 257 14.96 -6.70 14.12
C GLY A 257 14.55 -5.24 13.93
N HIS A 258 15.46 -4.44 13.37
CA HIS A 258 15.26 -3.02 13.06
C HIS A 258 15.89 -2.68 11.72
N LEU A 259 15.24 -1.80 10.97
CA LEU A 259 15.68 -1.29 9.69
C LEU A 259 16.21 0.13 9.85
N GLN A 260 17.31 0.41 9.16
CA GLN A 260 17.89 1.74 9.02
C GLN A 260 17.79 2.16 7.55
N THR A 261 17.46 3.42 7.30
CA THR A 261 17.58 3.99 5.95
C THR A 261 19.05 4.17 5.58
N GLU A 262 19.38 3.95 4.33
CA GLU A 262 20.72 4.19 3.79
C GLU A 262 20.65 5.31 2.72
N PRO A 263 21.72 6.12 2.55
CA PRO A 263 21.79 7.07 1.45
C PRO A 263 21.50 6.39 0.10
N PRO A 264 20.72 7.03 -0.81
CA PRO A 264 20.26 8.42 -0.78
C PRO A 264 18.96 8.65 0.01
N VAL A 265 18.38 7.62 0.62
CA VAL A 265 17.15 7.76 1.41
C VAL A 265 17.45 8.55 2.69
N PRO A 266 16.69 9.62 3.00
CA PRO A 266 16.86 10.34 4.24
C PRO A 266 16.64 9.44 5.47
N PRO A 267 17.25 9.77 6.61
CA PRO A 267 16.96 9.16 7.91
C PRO A 267 15.46 9.05 8.22
N TRP A 268 15.05 8.05 8.99
CA TRP A 268 13.63 7.81 9.30
C TRP A 268 12.95 9.02 9.95
N HIS A 269 13.61 9.71 10.88
CA HIS A 269 13.10 10.94 11.48
C HIS A 269 12.92 12.05 10.45
N VAL A 270 13.78 12.13 9.43
CA VAL A 270 13.62 13.10 8.34
C VAL A 270 12.44 12.73 7.45
N LEU A 271 12.28 11.44 7.11
CA LEU A 271 11.11 10.96 6.36
C LEU A 271 9.79 11.21 7.12
N ARG A 272 9.83 11.16 8.46
CA ARG A 272 8.71 11.55 9.33
C ARG A 272 8.36 13.03 9.16
N TRP A 273 9.36 13.91 9.22
CA TRP A 273 9.13 15.37 9.27
C TRP A 273 9.03 16.07 7.90
N GLN A 274 9.61 15.50 6.84
CA GLN A 274 9.59 16.08 5.49
C GLN A 274 8.17 16.24 4.93
N ARG A 275 7.16 15.63 5.55
CA ARG A 275 5.75 15.67 5.12
C ARG A 275 4.81 16.44 6.04
N VAL A 276 5.28 16.89 7.21
CA VAL A 276 4.51 17.71 8.16
C VAL A 276 4.72 19.22 7.93
N ILE A 277 5.84 19.62 7.29
CA ILE A 277 6.29 21.03 7.22
C ILE A 277 6.63 21.46 5.78
N ARG A 278 5.82 21.09 4.78
CA ARG A 278 5.91 21.69 3.44
C ARG A 278 4.56 22.17 2.95
#